data_AF-A0A379TDQ6-F1
#
_entry.id   AF-A0A379TDQ6-F1
#
_cell.length_a   1.000
_cell.length_b   1.000
_cell.length_c   1.000
_cell.angle_alpha   90.00
_cell.angle_beta   90.00
_cell.angle_gamma   90.00
#
_symmetry.space_group_name_H-M   'P 1'
#
loop_
_entity.id
_entity.type
_entity.pdbx_description
1 polymer ?
#
loop_
_entity_poly.entity_id
_entity_poly.type
_entity_poly.pdbx_seq_one_letter_code
_entity_poly.pdbx_strand_id
1 'polypeptide(L)' 'MLGCMLCTSRAINAALPLMPLVNFADLDGPTWLAVDVEPALRFTTGQLHL' A
#
# COMPACT_ATOMS: atom_id res chain seq x y z
N MET A 1 12.41 4.05 -6.10
CA MET A 1 11.19 3.28 -6.38
C MET A 1 10.92 2.41 -5.17
N LEU A 2 9.69 2.39 -4.66
CA LEU A 2 9.24 1.50 -3.58
C LEU A 2 8.12 0.63 -4.13
N GLY A 3 8.31 -0.68 -4.12
CA GLY A 3 7.30 -1.65 -4.58
C GLY A 3 6.79 -2.53 -3.44
N CYS A 4 5.81 -3.38 -3.75
CA CYS A 4 5.27 -4.38 -2.84
C CYS A 4 5.04 -5.73 -3.54
N MET A 5 4.74 -6.75 -2.74
CA MET A 5 4.19 -8.03 -3.22
C MET A 5 2.66 -8.02 -3.02
N LEU A 6 1.97 -9.08 -3.46
CA LEU A 6 0.61 -9.35 -2.96
C LEU A 6 0.65 -9.51 -1.43
N CYS A 7 0.05 -8.57 -0.71
CA CYS A 7 0.14 -8.45 0.74
C CYS A 7 -1.07 -7.69 1.30
N THR A 8 -1.22 -7.69 2.62
CA THR A 8 -2.26 -6.93 3.33
C THR A 8 -1.80 -5.51 3.66
N SER A 9 -2.72 -4.64 4.07
CA SER A 9 -2.40 -3.26 4.52
C SER A 9 -1.33 -3.17 5.62
N ARG A 10 -1.10 -4.25 6.38
CA ARG A 10 -0.03 -4.31 7.40
C ARG A 10 1.36 -4.14 6.79
N ALA A 11 1.62 -4.75 5.63
CA ALA A 11 2.92 -4.65 4.97
C ALA A 11 3.13 -3.24 4.38
N ILE A 12 2.08 -2.66 3.80
CA ILE A 12 2.13 -1.30 3.27
C ILE A 12 2.40 -0.28 4.38
N ASN A 13 1.69 -0.40 5.52
CA ASN A 13 1.95 0.43 6.70
C ASN A 13 3.41 0.40 7.16
N ALA A 14 4.04 -0.78 7.14
CA ALA A 14 5.45 -0.92 7.50
C ALA A 14 6.40 -0.25 6.48
N ALA A 15 5.97 -0.10 5.22
CA ALA A 15 6.75 0.53 4.14
C ALA A 15 6.56 2.05 4.04
N LEU A 16 5.46 2.61 4.56
CA LEU A 16 5.14 4.06 4.48
C LEU A 16 6.29 5.00 4.88
N PRO A 17 7.12 4.70 5.89
CA PRO A 17 8.25 5.58 6.25
C PRO A 17 9.25 5.83 5.11
N LEU A 18 9.27 4.97 4.08
CA LEU A 18 10.16 5.12 2.92
C LEU A 18 9.55 5.99 1.79
N MET A 19 8.25 6.32 1.86
CA MET A 19 7.56 7.08 0.79
C MET A 19 8.21 8.43 0.46
N PRO A 20 8.68 9.26 1.42
CA PRO A 20 9.30 10.55 1.10
C PRO A 20 10.65 10.41 0.35
N LEU A 21 11.20 9.20 0.27
CA LEU A 21 12.54 8.93 -0.29
C LEU A 21 12.48 8.40 -1.74
N VAL A 22 11.30 8.28 -2.34
CA VAL A 22 11.13 7.67 -3.66
C VAL A 22 10.32 8.53 -4.62
N ASN A 23 10.68 8.50 -5.90
CA ASN A 23 9.95 9.22 -6.95
C ASN A 23 8.65 8.51 -7.36
N PHE A 24 8.58 7.20 -7.15
CA PHE A 24 7.45 6.34 -7.51
C PHE A 24 7.21 5.30 -6.41
N ALA A 25 5.94 5.13 -6.03
CA ALA A 25 5.47 4.16 -5.05
C ALA A 25 4.42 3.27 -5.71
N ASP A 26 4.70 1.97 -5.73
CA ASP A 26 3.82 0.90 -6.21
C ASP A 26 3.40 0.04 -5.00
N LEU A 27 2.40 0.54 -4.27
CA LEU A 27 1.97 0.05 -2.96
C LEU A 27 0.52 -0.46 -2.98
N ASP A 28 0.03 -0.86 -4.14
CA ASP A 28 -1.37 -1.27 -4.34
C ASP A 28 -1.63 -2.75 -4.06
N GLY A 29 -0.63 -3.52 -3.59
CA GLY A 29 -0.73 -4.95 -3.28
C GLY A 29 -2.01 -5.39 -2.55
N PRO A 30 -2.53 -4.63 -1.56
CA PRO A 30 -3.79 -4.96 -0.90
C PRO A 30 -5.02 -4.92 -1.81
N THR A 31 -5.03 -4.07 -2.85
CA THR A 31 -6.17 -3.92 -3.78
C THR A 31 -6.39 -5.14 -4.66
N TRP A 32 -5.39 -6.02 -4.76
CA TRP A 32 -5.46 -7.29 -5.48
C TRP A 32 -6.10 -8.41 -4.63
N LEU A 33 -6.26 -8.21 -3.33
CA LEU A 33 -6.93 -9.16 -2.45
C LEU A 33 -8.45 -8.96 -2.51
N ALA A 34 -9.20 -10.06 -2.54
CA ALA A 34 -10.67 -9.98 -2.46
C ALA A 34 -11.15 -9.35 -1.13
N VAL A 35 -10.38 -9.56 -0.06
CA VAL A 35 -10.57 -8.96 1.27
C VAL A 35 -9.21 -8.64 1.87
N ASP A 36 -9.11 -7.50 2.56
CA ASP A 36 -7.93 -7.11 3.34
C ASP A 36 -8.22 -7.26 4.85
N VAL A 37 -7.25 -6.91 5.70
CA VAL A 37 -7.41 -6.84 7.17
C VAL A 37 -8.38 -5.72 7.59
N GLU A 38 -8.88 -5.79 8.84
CA GLU A 38 -9.70 -4.73 9.44
C GLU A 38 -8.99 -4.15 10.68
N PRO A 39 -8.67 -2.83 10.73
CA PRO A 39 -8.88 -1.84 9.66
C PRO A 39 -7.86 -1.94 8.52
N ALA A 40 -8.33 -1.70 7.29
CA ALA A 40 -7.50 -1.59 6.08
C ALA A 40 -7.08 -0.14 5.78
N LEU A 41 -6.00 0.02 5.01
CA LEU A 41 -5.68 1.28 4.34
C LEU A 41 -6.72 1.56 3.25
N ARG A 42 -7.02 2.85 3.04
CA ARG A 42 -8.03 3.27 2.08
C ARG A 42 -7.38 3.56 0.72
N PHE A 43 -7.84 2.88 -0.31
CA PHE A 43 -7.39 3.09 -1.70
C PHE A 43 -8.52 3.60 -2.58
N THR A 44 -8.15 4.43 -3.56
CA THR A 44 -8.92 4.69 -4.79
C THR A 44 -7.99 4.51 -5.98
N THR A 45 -8.50 4.48 -7.21
CA THR A 45 -7.66 4.26 -8.41
C THR A 45 -6.43 5.17 -8.44
N GLY A 46 -5.25 4.56 -8.31
CA GLY A 46 -3.95 5.25 -8.33
C GLY A 46 -3.63 6.09 -7.09
N GLN A 47 -4.38 5.98 -5.99
CA GLN A 47 -4.17 6.78 -4.78
C GLN A 47 -4.34 5.97 -3.49
N LEU A 48 -3.47 6.22 -2.53
CA LEU A 48 -3.54 5.73 -1.15
C LEU A 48 -3.83 6.92 -0.22
N HIS A 49 -4.85 6.80 0.64
CA HIS A 49 -5.27 7.83 1.59
C HIS A 49 -4.78 7.48 3.00
N LEU A 50 -3.98 8.38 3.61
CA LEU A 50 -3.41 8.24 4.97
C LEU A 50 -4.10 9.17 5.97
#